data_AF-A0A955QIT6-F1
#
_entry.id   AF-A0A955QIT6-F1
#
_cell.length_a   1.000
_cell.length_b   1.000
_cell.length_c   1.000
_cell.angle_alpha   90.00
_cell.angle_beta   90.00
_cell.angle_gamma   90.00
#
_symmetry.space_group_name_H-M   'P 1'
#
loop_
_entity.id
_entity.type
_entity.pdbx_description
1 polymer ?
#
loop_
_entity_poly.entity_id
_entity_poly.type
_entity_poly.pdbx_seq_one_letter_code
_entity_poly.pdbx_strand_id
1 'polypeptide(L)' 'VNGNQKEQRKPWWDQLNAWKHEHPLAYDQDPKGQIKPQYLIDRLYELTSDRNPIVSTDVGQHQMWSAQY' A
#
# COMPACT_ATOMS: atom_id res chain seq x y z
N VAL A 1 -26.21 25.44 -8.99
CA VAL A 1 -25.78 24.55 -7.87
C VAL A 1 -24.56 23.78 -8.37
N ASN A 2 -23.46 23.72 -7.59
CA ASN A 2 -22.16 23.08 -7.91
C ASN A 2 -21.05 23.98 -8.50
N GLY A 3 -20.78 25.13 -7.85
CA GLY A 3 -19.60 25.93 -8.17
C GLY A 3 -18.35 25.64 -7.34
N ASN A 4 -18.46 24.99 -6.17
CA ASN A 4 -17.32 25.00 -5.23
C ASN A 4 -17.11 23.76 -4.34
N GLN A 5 -17.56 22.58 -4.77
CA GLN A 5 -17.39 21.37 -3.96
C GLN A 5 -15.91 20.97 -3.78
N LYS A 6 -15.03 21.34 -4.72
CA LYS A 6 -13.60 21.02 -4.63
C LYS A 6 -12.91 21.81 -3.53
N GLU A 7 -13.18 23.11 -3.39
CA GLU A 7 -12.62 23.90 -2.29
C GLU A 7 -13.24 23.50 -0.95
N GLN A 8 -14.54 23.17 -0.91
CA GLN A 8 -15.20 22.68 0.32
C GLN A 8 -14.58 21.37 0.84
N ARG A 9 -14.14 20.48 -0.05
CA ARG A 9 -13.46 19.23 0.34
C ARG A 9 -11.96 19.39 0.56
N LYS A 10 -11.37 20.54 0.25
CA LYS A 10 -9.93 20.75 0.39
C LYS A 10 -9.44 20.43 1.81
N PRO A 11 -10.09 20.90 2.89
CA PRO A 11 -9.63 20.58 4.25
C PRO A 11 -9.65 19.08 4.57
N TRP A 12 -10.65 18.37 4.05
CA TRP A 12 -10.73 16.91 4.22
C TRP A 12 -9.61 16.18 3.47
N TRP A 13 -9.33 16.59 2.22
CA TRP A 13 -8.21 16.04 1.47
C TRP A 13 -6.85 16.35 2.10
N ASP A 14 -6.68 17.56 2.64
CA ASP A 14 -5.47 17.95 3.35
C ASP A 14 -5.24 17.03 4.57
N GLN A 15 -6.30 16.74 5.33
CA GLN A 15 -6.26 15.79 6.45
C GLN A 15 -5.92 14.37 6.01
N LEU A 16 -6.57 13.86 4.96
CA LEU A 16 -6.28 12.53 4.43
C LEU A 16 -4.82 12.40 3.95
N ASN A 17 -4.30 13.45 3.32
CA ASN A 17 -2.91 13.46 2.87
C ASN A 17 -1.93 13.53 4.05
N ALA A 18 -2.25 14.29 5.10
CA ALA A 18 -1.47 14.31 6.33
C ALA A 18 -1.41 12.91 6.97
N TRP A 19 -2.54 12.22 7.11
CA TRP A 19 -2.59 10.87 7.66
C TRP A 19 -1.87 9.83 6.81
N LYS A 20 -1.97 9.91 5.48
CA LYS A 20 -1.21 9.04 4.58
C LYS A 20 0.30 9.23 4.75
N HIS A 21 0.74 10.46 5.00
CA HIS A 21 2.14 10.76 5.23
C HIS A 21 2.61 10.32 6.62
N GLU A 22 1.79 10.50 7.65
CA GLU A 22 2.10 10.15 9.04
C GLU A 22 2.06 8.64 9.30
N HIS A 23 1.23 7.90 8.56
CA HIS A 23 1.01 6.47 8.76
C HIS A 23 1.23 5.65 7.48
N PRO A 24 2.46 5.65 6.92
CA PRO A 24 2.78 4.82 5.77
C PRO A 24 2.85 3.34 6.17
N LEU A 25 2.62 2.46 5.19
CA LEU A 25 3.04 1.07 5.30
C LEU A 25 4.56 1.04 5.20
N ALA A 26 5.24 0.62 6.26
CA ALA A 26 6.68 0.63 6.35
C ALA A 26 7.21 -0.67 6.98
N TYR A 27 8.33 -1.15 6.45
CA TYR A 27 9.11 -2.24 7.00
C TYR A 27 10.60 -2.05 6.67
N ASP A 28 11.47 -2.57 7.51
CA ASP A 28 12.91 -2.61 7.24
C ASP A 28 13.32 -4.01 6.78
N GLN A 29 14.08 -4.15 5.69
CA GLN A 29 14.69 -5.42 5.31
C GLN A 29 16.20 -5.39 5.62
N ASP A 30 16.66 -6.27 6.52
CA ASP A 30 18.09 -6.45 6.75
C ASP A 30 18.71 -7.20 5.55
N PRO A 31 19.74 -6.65 4.88
CA PRO A 31 20.42 -7.31 3.76
C PRO A 31 21.02 -8.68 4.08
N LYS A 32 21.30 -8.97 5.36
CA LYS A 32 21.85 -10.25 5.83
C LYS A 32 20.85 -11.05 6.68
N GLY A 33 19.66 -10.49 6.92
CA GLY A 33 18.62 -11.10 7.73
C GLY A 33 17.73 -12.05 6.94
N GLN A 34 16.75 -12.63 7.65
CA GLN A 34 15.70 -13.40 7.00
C GLN A 34 14.83 -12.49 6.12
N ILE A 35 14.30 -13.07 5.04
CA ILE A 35 13.38 -12.37 4.15
C ILE A 35 12.11 -12.07 4.92
N LYS A 36 11.77 -10.78 5.02
CA LYS A 36 10.48 -10.37 5.57
C LYS A 36 9.38 -10.64 4.54
N PRO A 37 8.20 -11.08 4.97
CA PRO A 37 7.10 -11.36 4.06
C PRO A 37 6.64 -10.13 3.29
N GLN A 38 6.68 -8.93 3.90
CA GLN A 38 6.37 -7.67 3.21
C GLN A 38 7.33 -7.43 2.02
N TYR A 39 8.63 -7.64 2.25
CA TYR A 39 9.66 -7.53 1.19
C TYR A 39 9.42 -8.52 0.06
N LEU A 40 9.06 -9.77 0.39
CA LEU A 40 8.77 -10.79 -0.61
C LEU A 40 7.61 -10.37 -1.53
N ILE A 41 6.54 -9.80 -0.97
CA ILE A 41 5.38 -9.35 -1.75
C ILE A 41 5.75 -8.14 -2.63
N ASP A 42 6.43 -7.13 -2.10
CA ASP A 42 6.90 -5.97 -2.87
C ASP A 42 7.75 -6.41 -4.07
N ARG A 43 8.70 -7.33 -3.84
CA ARG A 43 9.56 -7.87 -4.92
C ARG A 43 8.75 -8.63 -5.96
N LEU A 44 7.71 -9.35 -5.56
CA LEU A 44 6.82 -10.03 -6.49
C LEU A 44 6.03 -9.03 -7.33
N TYR A 45 5.49 -7.97 -6.72
CA TYR A 45 4.78 -6.91 -7.41
C TYR A 45 5.68 -6.20 -8.44
N GLU A 46 6.89 -5.81 -8.07
CA GLU A 46 7.85 -5.18 -8.98
C GLU A 46 8.16 -6.05 -10.22
N LEU A 47 8.22 -7.37 -10.06
CA LEU A 47 8.55 -8.31 -11.13
C LEU A 47 7.36 -8.70 -12.02
N THR A 48 6.13 -8.41 -11.60
CA THR A 48 4.92 -8.92 -12.26
C THR A 48 3.88 -7.87 -12.61
N SER A 49 3.97 -6.65 -12.08
CA SER A 49 2.99 -5.57 -12.24
C SER A 49 2.75 -5.18 -13.71
N ASP A 50 3.74 -5.36 -14.59
CA ASP A 50 3.65 -5.10 -16.03
C ASP A 50 2.82 -6.16 -16.79
N ARG A 51 2.46 -7.29 -16.15
CA ARG A 51 1.81 -8.44 -16.77
C ARG A 51 0.32 -8.58 -16.44
N ASN A 52 -0.26 -7.61 -15.71
CA ASN A 52 -1.64 -7.66 -15.23
C ASN A 52 -1.99 -8.99 -14.52
N PRO A 53 -1.29 -9.33 -13.41
CA PRO A 53 -1.41 -10.63 -12.77
C PRO A 53 -2.74 -10.78 -12.02
N ILE A 54 -3.24 -12.02 -11.95
CA ILE A 54 -4.31 -12.42 -11.03
C ILE A 54 -3.65 -12.98 -9.77
N VAL A 55 -3.98 -12.41 -8.61
CA VAL A 55 -3.45 -12.82 -7.30
C VAL A 55 -4.54 -13.52 -6.51
N SER A 56 -4.22 -14.67 -5.92
CA SER A 56 -5.09 -15.40 -5.00
C SER A 56 -4.32 -15.82 -3.74
N THR A 57 -5.02 -15.86 -2.62
CA THR A 57 -4.44 -16.21 -1.31
C THR A 57 -5.41 -17.08 -0.53
N ASP A 58 -4.88 -17.99 0.30
CA ASP A 58 -5.66 -18.56 1.41
C ASP A 58 -5.82 -17.53 2.55
N VAL A 59 -6.38 -17.92 3.70
CA VAL A 59 -6.60 -17.05 4.87
C VAL A 59 -5.41 -17.12 5.83
N GLY A 60 -4.84 -15.97 6.17
CA GLY A 60 -3.72 -15.88 7.11
C GLY A 60 -3.02 -14.53 7.08
N GLN A 61 -1.88 -14.41 7.75
CA GLN A 61 -1.10 -13.16 7.75
C GLN A 61 -0.63 -12.78 6.33
N HIS A 62 -0.32 -13.78 5.49
CA HIS A 62 0.06 -13.58 4.08
C HIS A 62 -1.05 -12.91 3.26
N GLN A 63 -2.32 -13.16 3.60
CA GLN A 63 -3.45 -12.49 2.95
C GLN A 63 -3.42 -10.99 3.20
N MET A 64 -3.14 -10.58 4.45
CA MET A 64 -3.08 -9.17 4.80
C MET A 64 -1.86 -8.51 4.15
N TRP A 65 -0.70 -9.17 4.15
CA TRP A 65 0.49 -8.63 3.49
C TRP A 65 0.28 -8.48 1.99
N SER A 66 -0.34 -9.45 1.32
CA SER A 66 -0.65 -9.37 -0.13
C SER A 66 -1.66 -8.28 -0.50
N ALA A 67 -2.45 -7.81 0.48
CA ALA A 67 -3.38 -6.69 0.28
C ALA A 67 -2.77 -5.33 0.62
N GLN A 68 -1.70 -5.31 1.41
CA GLN A 68 -1.03 -4.10 1.90
C GLN A 68 0.14 -3.68 1.00
N TYR A 69 0.95 -4.66 0.59
CA TYR A 69 2.18 -4.53 -0.20
C TYR A 69 1.95 -5.19 -1.55
#